data_AF-A0A966NWB6-F1
#
_entry.id   AF-A0A966NWB6-F1
#
_cell.length_a   1.000
_cell.length_b   1.000
_cell.length_c   1.000
_cell.angle_alpha   90.00
_cell.angle_beta   90.00
_cell.angle_gamma   90.00
#
_symmetry.space_group_name_H-M   'P 1'
#
loop_
_entity.id
_entity.type
_entity.pdbx_description
1 polymer ?
#
loop_
_entity_poly.entity_id
_entity_poly.type
_entity_poly.pdbx_seq_one_letter_code
_entity_poly.pdbx_strand_id
1 'polypeptide(L)'
;PERIAQVRQLPGRLAAVLADLFDFFSQVYVSRHDNMQGGAVHDPCAVLALTHSQLFTTKDHHVVVETHGELTRGMTLIDQRGLIEREHPNCTVQWDVDASKAFDVIVAAIAAFSK
;
A
#
# COMPACT_ATOMS: atom_id res chain seq x y z
N PRO A 1 16.27 -1.50 1.60
CA PRO A 1 17.45 -1.43 2.49
C PRO A 1 17.52 -0.14 3.32
N GLU A 2 17.55 1.04 2.69
CA GLU A 2 17.67 2.33 3.40
C GLU A 2 16.49 2.61 4.34
N ARG A 3 15.26 2.45 3.86
CA ARG A 3 14.01 2.58 4.64
C ARG A 3 13.96 1.65 5.87
N ILE A 4 14.50 0.43 5.74
CA ILE A 4 14.55 -0.53 6.85
C ILE A 4 15.60 -0.12 7.88
N ALA A 5 16.74 0.41 7.41
CA ALA A 5 17.78 0.93 8.29
C ALA A 5 17.27 2.12 9.13
N GLN A 6 16.43 2.99 8.56
CA GLN A 6 15.78 4.08 9.32
C GLN A 6 14.94 3.53 10.48
N VAL A 7 14.13 2.49 10.25
CA VAL A 7 13.33 1.84 11.31
C VAL A 7 14.25 1.17 12.34
N ARG A 8 15.32 0.51 11.91
CA ARG A 8 16.28 -0.18 12.79
C ARG A 8 17.05 0.77 13.71
N GLN A 9 17.20 2.04 13.34
CA GLN A 9 17.85 3.07 14.16
C GLN A 9 16.95 3.61 15.29
N LEU A 10 15.65 3.33 15.25
CA LEU A 10 14.73 3.73 16.32
C LEU A 10 14.95 2.84 17.57
N PRO A 11 14.74 3.39 18.79
CA PRO A 11 14.91 2.63 20.03
C PRO A 11 13.81 1.58 20.21
N GLY A 12 13.96 0.73 21.23
CA GLY A 12 12.89 -0.15 21.70
C GLY A 12 12.71 -1.44 20.91
N ARG A 13 11.96 -2.37 21.52
CA ARG A 13 11.72 -3.71 20.95
C ARG A 13 10.84 -3.67 19.70
N LEU A 14 9.86 -2.75 19.65
CA LEU A 14 8.92 -2.66 18.54
C LEU A 14 9.63 -2.36 17.22
N ALA A 15 10.49 -1.33 17.19
CA ALA A 15 11.26 -0.97 16.02
C ALA A 15 12.17 -2.10 15.54
N ALA A 16 12.88 -2.75 16.47
CA ALA A 16 13.74 -3.89 16.13
C ALA A 16 12.95 -5.03 15.47
N VAL A 17 11.82 -5.43 16.06
CA VAL A 17 10.95 -6.49 15.52
C VAL A 17 10.40 -6.10 14.14
N LEU A 18 9.95 -4.86 13.95
CA LEU A 18 9.41 -4.41 12.66
C LEU A 18 10.50 -4.32 11.59
N ALA A 19 11.72 -3.89 11.93
CA ALA A 19 12.84 -3.88 10.99
C ALA A 19 13.18 -5.30 10.52
N ASP A 20 13.23 -6.26 11.43
CA ASP A 20 13.48 -7.67 11.08
C ASP A 20 12.35 -8.25 10.22
N LEU A 21 11.10 -7.89 10.53
CA LEU A 21 9.94 -8.27 9.74
C LEU A 21 9.99 -7.66 8.32
N PHE A 22 10.38 -6.40 8.19
CA PHE A 22 10.54 -5.75 6.89
C PHE A 22 11.69 -6.33 6.07
N ASP A 23 12.79 -6.72 6.71
CA ASP A 23 13.88 -7.45 6.03
C ASP A 23 13.37 -8.77 5.48
N PHE A 24 12.68 -9.56 6.31
CA PHE A 24 12.10 -10.84 5.88
C PHE A 24 11.16 -10.68 4.70
N PHE A 25 10.15 -9.81 4.80
CA PHE A 25 9.20 -9.61 3.71
C PHE A 25 9.87 -9.06 2.45
N SER A 26 10.84 -8.16 2.60
CA SER A 26 11.57 -7.63 1.44
C SER A 26 12.32 -8.72 0.68
N GLN A 27 12.96 -9.66 1.37
CA GLN A 27 13.62 -10.79 0.72
C GLN A 27 12.62 -11.71 0.01
N VAL A 28 11.46 -11.96 0.61
CA VAL A 28 10.39 -12.76 -0.03
C VAL A 28 9.90 -12.10 -1.32
N TYR A 29 9.68 -10.79 -1.31
CA TYR A 29 9.23 -10.07 -2.52
C TYR A 29 10.31 -10.05 -3.61
N VAL A 30 11.54 -9.68 -3.25
CA VAL A 30 12.67 -9.62 -4.19
C VAL A 30 12.96 -10.99 -4.81
N SER A 31 12.88 -12.08 -4.05
CA SER A 31 13.13 -13.43 -4.57
C SER A 31 12.03 -13.98 -5.49
N ARG A 32 10.84 -13.36 -5.50
CA ARG A 32 9.66 -13.87 -6.22
C ARG A 32 9.20 -12.96 -7.36
N HIS A 33 9.82 -11.80 -7.55
CA HIS A 33 9.40 -10.82 -8.55
C HIS A 33 10.63 -10.20 -9.22
N ASP A 34 10.61 -10.12 -10.55
CA ASP A 34 11.75 -9.64 -11.35
C ASP A 34 12.10 -8.16 -11.10
N ASN A 35 11.13 -7.34 -10.71
CA ASN A 35 11.25 -5.88 -10.72
C ASN A 35 10.99 -5.22 -9.35
N MET A 36 11.06 -5.99 -8.26
CA MET A 36 10.87 -5.44 -6.92
C MET A 36 12.19 -5.23 -6.20
N GLN A 37 12.34 -4.06 -5.56
CA GLN A 37 13.55 -3.68 -4.82
C GLN A 37 13.37 -3.80 -3.28
N GLY A 38 12.20 -4.24 -2.83
CA GLY A 38 11.83 -4.40 -1.43
C GLY A 38 10.36 -4.84 -1.29
N GLY A 39 9.93 -5.05 -0.04
CA GLY A 39 8.56 -5.47 0.26
C GLY A 39 7.57 -4.31 0.19
N ALA A 40 6.38 -4.58 -0.34
CA ALA A 40 5.27 -3.65 -0.28
C ALA A 40 4.57 -3.71 1.08
N VAL A 41 4.20 -2.55 1.63
CA VAL A 41 3.47 -2.40 2.89
C VAL A 41 2.02 -1.97 2.60
N HIS A 42 1.20 -2.95 2.19
CA HIS A 42 -0.16 -2.69 1.69
C HIS A 42 -1.10 -2.13 2.75
N ASP A 43 -1.23 -2.82 3.89
CA ASP A 43 -2.27 -2.52 4.89
C ASP A 43 -2.16 -1.12 5.51
N PRO A 44 -0.95 -0.60 5.80
CA PRO A 44 -0.80 0.79 6.26
C PRO A 44 -1.42 1.81 5.29
N CYS A 45 -1.45 1.55 3.98
CA CYS A 45 -2.06 2.46 3.02
C CYS A 45 -3.55 2.68 3.28
N ALA A 46 -4.28 1.70 3.81
CA ALA A 46 -5.70 1.88 4.14
C ALA A 46 -5.90 2.90 5.29
N VAL A 47 -5.02 2.89 6.29
CA VAL A 47 -5.03 3.88 7.39
C VAL A 47 -4.57 5.24 6.90
N LEU A 48 -3.54 5.28 6.05
CA LEU A 48 -3.01 6.52 5.48
C LEU A 48 -4.00 7.18 4.52
N ALA A 49 -4.81 6.42 3.78
CA ALA A 49 -5.86 6.98 2.92
C ALA A 49 -6.91 7.77 3.71
N LEU A 50 -7.13 7.43 5.00
CA LEU A 50 -8.05 8.16 5.88
C LEU A 50 -7.38 9.31 6.62
N THR A 51 -6.15 9.11 7.10
CA THR A 51 -5.45 10.06 7.98
C THR A 51 -4.59 11.07 7.22
N HIS A 52 -4.15 10.72 6.02
CA HIS A 52 -3.22 11.47 5.18
C HIS A 52 -3.64 11.36 3.70
N SER A 53 -4.92 11.57 3.40
CA SER A 53 -5.49 11.42 2.06
C SER A 53 -4.79 12.26 0.99
N GLN A 54 -4.17 13.39 1.37
CA GLN A 54 -3.37 14.23 0.47
C GLN A 54 -2.13 13.54 -0.11
N LEU A 55 -1.72 12.40 0.44
CA LEU A 55 -0.60 11.61 -0.08
C LEU A 55 -1.00 10.72 -1.26
N PHE A 56 -2.30 10.57 -1.53
CA PHE A 56 -2.81 9.65 -2.54
C PHE A 56 -3.38 10.38 -3.75
N THR A 57 -3.14 9.81 -4.93
CA THR A 57 -3.89 10.15 -6.14
C THR A 57 -5.13 9.27 -6.21
N THR A 58 -6.31 9.87 -6.31
CA THR A 58 -7.59 9.15 -6.30
C THR A 58 -8.45 9.49 -7.50
N LYS A 59 -9.31 8.55 -7.88
CA LYS A 59 -10.37 8.76 -8.88
C LYS A 59 -11.61 7.96 -8.51
N ASP A 60 -12.77 8.58 -8.72
CA ASP A 60 -14.04 7.89 -8.58
C ASP A 60 -14.31 7.04 -9.82
N HIS A 61 -14.52 5.74 -9.59
CA HIS A 61 -14.84 4.77 -10.64
C HIS A 61 -16.04 3.93 -10.25
N HIS A 62 -16.69 3.36 -11.26
CA HIS A 62 -17.58 2.23 -11.05
C HIS A 62 -16.71 0.95 -10.98
N VAL A 63 -16.89 0.20 -9.90
CA VAL A 63 -16.13 -1.00 -9.60
C VAL A 63 -17.08 -2.17 -9.32
N VAL A 64 -16.78 -3.33 -9.91
CA VAL A 64 -17.50 -4.58 -9.64
C VAL A 64 -16.52 -5.71 -9.33
N VAL A 65 -16.95 -6.71 -8.57
CA VAL A 65 -16.17 -7.92 -8.29
C VAL A 65 -16.68 -9.04 -9.18
N GLU A 66 -15.81 -9.62 -9.99
CA GLU A 66 -16.13 -10.78 -10.82
C GLU A 66 -16.30 -12.02 -9.93
N THR A 67 -17.39 -12.78 -10.11
CA THR A 67 -17.78 -13.87 -9.21
C THR A 67 -17.97 -15.23 -9.88
N HIS A 68 -17.98 -15.27 -11.22
CA HIS A 68 -18.34 -16.44 -12.02
C HIS A 68 -17.26 -16.88 -13.02
N GLY A 69 -16.51 -15.95 -13.61
CA GLY A 69 -15.56 -16.24 -14.69
C GLY A 69 -14.46 -17.24 -14.32
N GLU A 70 -14.10 -18.14 -15.24
CA GLU A 70 -13.08 -19.18 -15.01
C GLU A 70 -11.70 -18.60 -14.68
N LEU A 71 -11.29 -17.53 -15.38
CA LEU A 71 -9.95 -16.96 -15.28
C LEU A 71 -9.86 -15.72 -14.39
N THR A 72 -10.98 -15.05 -14.12
CA THR A 72 -11.00 -13.70 -13.51
C THR A 72 -11.84 -13.61 -12.23
N ARG A 73 -12.35 -14.72 -11.71
CA ARG A 73 -13.06 -14.74 -10.42
C ARG A 73 -12.22 -14.10 -9.32
N GLY A 74 -12.82 -13.15 -8.61
CA GLY A 74 -12.17 -12.36 -7.56
C GLY A 74 -11.53 -11.05 -8.04
N MET A 75 -11.47 -10.81 -9.36
CA MET A 75 -10.95 -9.55 -9.89
C MET A 75 -11.87 -8.38 -9.55
N THR A 76 -11.29 -7.30 -9.06
CA THR A 76 -11.93 -5.98 -8.98
C THR A 76 -11.85 -5.30 -10.34
N LEU A 77 -12.95 -5.32 -11.10
CA LEU A 77 -13.06 -4.68 -12.40
C LEU A 77 -13.36 -3.20 -12.22
N ILE A 78 -12.43 -2.35 -12.64
CA ILE A 78 -12.51 -0.88 -12.53
C ILE A 78 -12.79 -0.30 -13.91
N ASP A 79 -13.94 0.36 -14.11
CA ASP A 79 -14.26 0.99 -15.39
C ASP A 79 -13.55 2.34 -15.56
N GLN A 80 -12.52 2.35 -16.42
CA GLN A 80 -11.72 3.54 -16.74
C GLN A 80 -12.18 4.26 -18.03
N ARG A 81 -13.26 3.78 -18.68
CA ARG A 81 -13.70 4.33 -19.96
C ARG A 81 -14.40 5.68 -19.77
N GLY A 82 -14.26 6.57 -20.76
CA GLY A 82 -14.89 7.90 -20.77
C GLY A 82 -16.26 7.94 -21.44
N LEU A 83 -17.09 6.90 -21.32
CA LEU A 83 -18.39 6.80 -22.01
C LEU A 83 -19.50 7.52 -21.24
N ILE A 84 -20.45 8.15 -21.94
CA ILE A 84 -21.58 8.87 -21.31
C ILE A 84 -22.53 7.89 -20.60
N GLU A 85 -22.75 6.72 -21.20
CA GLU A 85 -23.67 5.67 -20.73
C GLU A 85 -23.08 4.76 -19.64
N ARG A 86 -21.86 5.03 -19.17
CA ARG A 86 -21.25 4.20 -18.12
C ARG A 86 -21.98 4.36 -16.80
N GLU A 87 -21.95 3.30 -16.00
CA GLU A 87 -22.48 3.30 -14.64
C GLU A 87 -21.83 4.40 -13.79
N HIS A 88 -22.62 4.97 -12.88
CA HIS A 88 -22.12 6.00 -11.97
C HIS A 88 -21.03 5.43 -11.06
N PRO A 89 -20.00 6.23 -10.71
CA PRO A 89 -19.00 5.80 -9.76
C PRO A 89 -19.61 5.34 -8.43
N ASN A 90 -19.11 4.22 -7.92
CA ASN A 90 -19.52 3.64 -6.63
C ASN A 90 -18.35 3.50 -5.64
N CYS A 91 -17.13 3.83 -6.07
CA CYS A 91 -15.92 3.66 -5.29
C CYS A 91 -14.87 4.72 -5.65
N THR A 92 -14.23 5.31 -4.63
CA THR A 92 -13.04 6.13 -4.79
C THR A 92 -11.80 5.23 -4.76
N VAL A 93 -11.20 5.00 -5.93
CA VAL A 93 -10.03 4.15 -6.11
C VAL A 93 -8.74 4.96 -5.86
N GLN A 94 -7.82 4.37 -5.08
CA GLN A 94 -6.48 4.93 -4.83
C GLN A 94 -5.53 4.40 -5.91
N TRP A 95 -4.99 5.28 -6.75
CA TRP A 95 -4.15 4.93 -7.91
C TRP A 95 -2.65 5.03 -7.65
N ASP A 96 -2.25 6.01 -6.84
CA ASP A 96 -0.84 6.25 -6.55
C ASP A 96 -0.68 6.85 -5.14
N VAL A 97 0.52 6.77 -4.59
CA VAL A 97 0.88 7.31 -3.27
C VAL A 97 2.26 7.96 -3.33
N ASP A 98 2.44 9.10 -2.67
CA ASP A 98 3.76 9.64 -2.38
C ASP A 98 4.47 8.72 -1.37
N ALA A 99 5.11 7.68 -1.91
CA ALA A 99 5.63 6.56 -1.13
C ALA A 99 6.71 6.98 -0.13
N SER A 100 7.45 8.05 -0.40
CA SER A 100 8.47 8.56 0.52
C SER A 100 7.80 9.22 1.72
N LYS A 101 6.88 10.17 1.50
CA LYS A 101 6.16 10.81 2.60
C LYS A 101 5.27 9.84 3.38
N ALA A 102 4.63 8.89 2.69
CA ALA A 102 3.85 7.85 3.34
C ALA A 102 4.73 6.99 4.26
N PHE A 103 5.94 6.65 3.83
CA PHE A 103 6.87 5.90 4.66
C PHE A 103 7.38 6.72 5.84
N ASP A 104 7.61 8.03 5.68
CA ASP A 104 7.98 8.92 6.79
C ASP A 104 6.91 8.93 7.89
N VAL A 105 5.62 8.93 7.52
CA VAL A 105 4.51 8.80 8.48
C VAL A 105 4.56 7.46 9.22
N ILE A 106 4.85 6.36 8.52
CA ILE A 106 5.01 5.04 9.14
C ILE A 106 6.17 5.04 10.14
N VAL A 107 7.33 5.58 9.76
CA VAL A 107 8.50 5.69 10.65
C VAL A 107 8.19 6.53 11.88
N ALA A 108 7.51 7.67 11.71
CA ALA A 108 7.10 8.53 12.82
C ALA A 108 6.13 7.81 13.77
N ALA A 109 5.18 7.04 13.24
CA ALA A 109 4.28 6.22 14.04
C ALA A 109 5.04 5.15 14.84
N ILE A 110 5.95 4.42 14.21
CA ILE A 110 6.78 3.43 14.91
C ILE A 110 7.59 4.10 16.03
N ALA A 111 8.24 5.23 15.73
CA ALA A 111 9.03 5.97 16.70
C ALA A 111 8.22 6.41 17.93
N ALA A 112 6.98 6.86 17.72
CA ALA A 112 6.09 7.30 18.81
C ALA A 112 5.76 6.19 19.81
N PHE A 113 5.72 4.93 19.37
CA PHE A 113 5.38 3.75 20.18
C PHE A 113 6.59 2.88 20.56
N SER A 114 7.80 3.28 20.16
CA SER A 114 9.06 2.58 20.39
C SER A 114 9.83 3.06 21.63
N LYS A 115 9.16 3.77 22.55
CA LYS A 115 9.75 4.28 23.79
C LYS A 115 10.24 3.18 24.73
#